data_AF-A0A6B2FZT6-F1
#
_entry.id   AF-A0A6B2FZT6-F1
#
_cell.length_a   1.000
_cell.length_b   1.000
_cell.length_c   1.000
_cell.angle_alpha   90.00
_cell.angle_beta   90.00
_cell.angle_gamma   90.00
#
_symmetry.space_group_name_H-M   'P 1'
#
loop_
_entity.id
_entity.type
_entity.pdbx_description
1 polymer ?
#
loop_
_entity_poly.entity_id
_entity_poly.type
_entity_poly.pdbx_seq_one_letter_code
_entity_poly.pdbx_strand_id
1 'polypeptide(L)'
;MFYFIGSSNSGLVSLFDFTQSLNRTSDSHKVIKEFGNLSCSTSSVKFNYKLNLMCFASNSLKKGIRMVNLTNMSVLSSWPFTQIDNKIGRVYDLDFSSDGKYIAMANNDGRIMIHQLPIIYTYY
;
A
#
# COMPACT_ATOMS: atom_id res chain seq x y z
N MET A 1 5.24 -10.99 -13.58
CA MET A 1 6.26 -10.12 -12.96
C MET A 1 6.16 -10.30 -11.46
N PHE A 2 7.26 -10.64 -10.81
CA PHE A 2 7.27 -10.91 -9.37
C PHE A 2 7.81 -9.68 -8.64
N TYR A 3 7.03 -9.15 -7.69
CA TYR A 3 7.42 -8.00 -6.88
C TYR A 3 7.59 -8.44 -5.42
N PHE A 4 8.58 -7.88 -4.73
CA PHE A 4 8.65 -7.95 -3.28
C PHE A 4 8.78 -6.55 -2.69
N ILE A 5 8.40 -6.43 -1.42
CA ILE A 5 8.38 -5.16 -0.70
C ILE A 5 9.29 -5.28 0.50
N GLY A 6 10.09 -4.24 0.72
CA GLY A 6 10.74 -3.98 2.01
C GLY A 6 10.09 -2.78 2.68
N SER A 7 9.88 -2.84 3.98
CA SER A 7 9.43 -1.70 4.78
C SER A 7 10.41 -1.43 5.90
N SER A 8 10.71 -0.16 6.16
CA SER A 8 11.56 0.27 7.26
C SER A 8 10.75 0.80 8.45
N ASN A 9 11.41 0.86 9.61
CA ASN A 9 10.84 1.52 10.79
C ASN A 9 10.72 3.05 10.64
N SER A 10 11.38 3.66 9.64
CA SER A 10 11.27 5.08 9.33
C SER A 10 10.05 5.42 8.46
N GLY A 11 9.30 4.41 7.99
CA GLY A 11 8.14 4.61 7.12
C GLY A 11 8.46 4.61 5.62
N LEU A 12 9.68 4.22 5.24
CA LEU A 12 10.03 3.97 3.85
C LEU A 12 9.50 2.60 3.43
N VAL A 13 8.80 2.56 2.30
CA VAL A 13 8.36 1.34 1.65
C VAL A 13 9.05 1.25 0.30
N SER A 14 9.92 0.26 0.12
CA SER A 14 10.72 0.07 -1.09
C SER A 14 10.16 -1.12 -1.88
N LEU A 15 9.92 -0.89 -3.18
CA LEU A 15 9.41 -1.88 -4.12
C LEU A 15 10.56 -2.41 -4.99
N PHE A 16 10.62 -3.72 -5.15
CA PHE A 16 11.69 -4.40 -5.87
C PHE A 16 11.12 -5.34 -6.93
N ASP A 17 11.83 -5.47 -8.06
CA ASP A 17 11.52 -6.43 -9.13
C ASP A 17 12.38 -7.68 -8.94
N PHE A 18 11.74 -8.80 -8.63
CA PHE A 18 12.40 -10.08 -8.43
C PHE A 18 12.97 -10.66 -9.73
N THR A 19 12.38 -10.32 -10.89
CA THR A 19 12.86 -10.82 -12.18
C THR A 19 14.26 -10.30 -12.48
N GLN A 20 14.54 -9.05 -12.07
CA GLN A 20 15.85 -8.41 -12.22
C GLN A 20 16.87 -8.88 -11.16
N SER A 21 16.43 -9.46 -10.04
CA SER A 21 17.34 -10.01 -9.04
C SER A 21 17.86 -11.40 -9.39
N LEU A 22 17.09 -12.20 -10.14
CA LEU A 22 17.52 -13.54 -10.58
C LEU A 22 18.70 -13.53 -11.56
N ASN A 23 18.86 -12.44 -12.32
CA ASN A 23 19.87 -12.32 -13.38
C ASN A 23 21.16 -11.60 -12.92
N ARG A 24 21.30 -11.24 -11.63
CA ARG A 24 22.46 -10.50 -11.14
C ARG A 24 23.36 -11.36 -10.24
N THR A 25 24.65 -11.35 -10.55
CA THR A 25 25.77 -11.89 -9.75
C THR A 25 26.23 -10.93 -8.64
N SER A 26 25.49 -9.87 -8.36
CA SER A 26 25.83 -8.84 -7.36
C SER A 26 24.72 -8.70 -6.34
N ASP A 27 25.08 -8.72 -5.05
CA ASP A 27 24.22 -8.71 -3.85
C ASP A 27 23.20 -7.55 -3.72
N SER A 28 23.14 -6.62 -4.67
CA SER A 28 22.21 -5.48 -4.60
C SER A 28 20.96 -5.73 -5.45
N HIS A 29 19.84 -5.94 -4.76
CA HIS A 29 18.51 -5.95 -5.36
C HIS A 29 18.18 -4.55 -5.90
N LYS A 30 17.73 -4.45 -7.15
CA LYS A 30 17.39 -3.16 -7.75
C LYS A 30 16.04 -2.67 -7.20
N VAL A 31 16.09 -1.54 -6.50
CA VAL A 31 14.90 -0.81 -6.07
C VAL A 31 14.24 -0.18 -7.30
N ILE A 32 12.95 -0.46 -7.51
CA ILE A 32 12.14 0.18 -8.54
C ILE A 32 11.73 1.58 -8.08
N LYS A 33 11.19 1.65 -6.86
CA LYS A 33 10.61 2.85 -6.29
C LYS A 33 10.63 2.76 -4.78
N GLU A 34 10.84 3.91 -4.13
CA GLU A 34 10.65 4.07 -2.69
C GLU A 34 9.53 5.06 -2.43
N PHE A 35 8.69 4.72 -1.45
CA PHE A 35 7.57 5.53 -1.00
C PHE A 35 7.85 6.00 0.43
N GLY A 36 8.07 7.31 0.60
CA GLY A 36 8.30 7.97 1.89
C GLY A 36 7.08 8.78 2.37
N ASN A 37 5.87 8.29 2.08
CA ASN A 37 4.62 9.04 2.33
C ASN A 37 4.07 8.86 3.76
N LEU A 38 4.68 7.97 4.55
CA LEU A 38 4.44 7.82 5.98
C LEU A 38 5.73 8.17 6.72
N SER A 39 5.61 8.90 7.82
CA SER A 39 6.72 9.32 8.68
C SER A 39 7.01 8.35 9.83
N CYS A 40 6.38 7.17 9.84
CA CYS A 40 6.46 6.19 10.93
C CYS A 40 6.46 4.76 10.38
N SER A 41 6.89 3.81 11.21
CA SER A 41 6.92 2.39 10.88
C SER A 41 5.62 1.91 10.25
N THR A 42 5.75 1.15 9.17
CA THR A 42 4.63 0.58 8.42
C THR A 42 4.22 -0.73 9.09
N SER A 43 2.96 -0.85 9.47
CA SER A 43 2.43 -2.04 10.17
C SER A 43 1.92 -3.12 9.21
N SER A 44 1.40 -2.72 8.05
CA SER A 44 0.88 -3.65 7.05
C SER A 44 1.07 -3.10 5.65
N VAL A 45 1.44 -3.98 4.71
CA VAL A 45 1.51 -3.70 3.28
C VAL A 45 0.88 -4.87 2.54
N LYS A 46 -0.08 -4.61 1.66
CA LYS A 46 -0.73 -5.62 0.82
C LYS A 46 -0.85 -5.17 -0.61
N PHE A 47 -0.80 -6.15 -1.50
CA PHE A 47 -1.16 -6.00 -2.90
C PHE A 47 -2.61 -6.41 -3.12
N ASN A 48 -3.26 -5.75 -4.06
CA ASN A 48 -4.49 -6.26 -4.63
C ASN A 48 -4.20 -7.49 -5.50
N TYR A 49 -5.17 -8.40 -5.63
CA TYR A 49 -5.10 -9.59 -6.47
C TYR A 49 -4.66 -9.29 -7.92
N LYS A 50 -5.11 -8.16 -8.48
CA LYS A 50 -4.77 -7.72 -9.84
C LYS A 50 -3.38 -7.08 -9.99
N LEU A 51 -2.63 -6.91 -8.89
CA LEU A 51 -1.30 -6.28 -8.85
C LEU A 51 -1.24 -4.87 -9.48
N ASN A 52 -2.37 -4.17 -9.56
CA ASN A 52 -2.44 -2.78 -10.02
C ASN A 52 -2.43 -1.77 -8.85
N LEU A 53 -2.74 -2.26 -7.66
CA LEU A 53 -2.90 -1.50 -6.44
C LEU A 53 -2.07 -2.11 -5.32
N MET A 54 -1.44 -1.25 -4.55
CA MET A 54 -0.80 -1.58 -3.29
C MET A 54 -1.33 -0.62 -2.22
N CYS A 55 -1.56 -1.13 -1.02
CA CYS A 55 -1.91 -0.30 0.12
C CYS A 55 -0.98 -0.60 1.28
N PHE A 56 -0.54 0.45 1.96
CA PHE A 56 0.27 0.36 3.15
C PHE A 56 -0.28 1.25 4.25
N ALA A 57 -0.17 0.79 5.48
CA ALA A 57 -0.69 1.46 6.66
C ALA A 57 0.33 1.48 7.81
N SER A 58 0.14 2.43 8.72
CA SER A 58 0.87 2.54 9.97
C SER A 58 -0.10 2.65 11.13
N ASN A 59 0.11 1.81 12.14
CA ASN A 59 -0.61 1.86 13.41
C ASN A 59 -0.16 3.01 14.32
N SER A 60 1.00 3.61 14.05
CA SER A 60 1.53 4.75 14.80
C SER A 60 0.85 6.07 14.42
N LEU A 61 0.32 6.17 13.20
CA LEU A 61 -0.25 7.39 12.63
C LEU A 61 -1.77 7.33 12.54
N LYS A 62 -2.44 8.38 13.02
CA LYS A 62 -3.86 8.57 12.74
C LYS A 62 -4.05 8.88 11.26
N LYS A 63 -4.94 8.14 10.59
CA LYS A 63 -5.11 8.13 9.13
C LYS A 63 -3.80 7.86 8.38
N GLY A 64 -2.95 7.02 8.97
CA GLY A 64 -1.64 6.63 8.44
C GLY A 64 -1.71 5.59 7.32
N ILE A 65 -2.62 5.75 6.37
CA ILE A 65 -2.82 4.80 5.27
C ILE A 65 -2.59 5.48 3.92
N ARG A 66 -1.97 4.77 2.99
CA ARG A 66 -1.69 5.24 1.63
C ARG A 66 -2.00 4.14 0.63
N MET A 67 -2.55 4.54 -0.51
CA MET A 67 -2.79 3.66 -1.65
C MET A 67 -1.92 4.09 -2.80
N VAL A 68 -1.34 3.11 -3.48
CA VAL A 68 -0.41 3.27 -4.59
C VAL A 68 -0.99 2.58 -5.79
N ASN A 69 -1.02 3.32 -6.91
CA ASN A 69 -1.21 2.74 -8.21
C ASN A 69 0.17 2.24 -8.72
N LEU A 70 0.26 0.94 -8.92
CA LEU A 70 1.49 0.28 -9.36
C LEU A 70 1.75 0.43 -10.86
N THR A 71 0.71 0.69 -11.65
CA THR A 71 0.85 0.89 -13.10
C THR A 71 1.62 2.17 -13.41
N ASN A 72 1.38 3.25 -12.65
CA ASN A 72 2.06 4.53 -12.81
C ASN A 72 3.03 4.86 -11.65
N MET A 73 3.21 3.95 -10.69
CA MET A 73 4.06 4.09 -9.50
C MET A 73 3.81 5.37 -8.69
N SER A 74 2.54 5.77 -8.58
CA SER A 74 2.13 7.00 -7.89
C SER A 74 1.18 6.73 -6.73
N VAL A 75 1.27 7.56 -5.70
CA VAL A 75 0.39 7.51 -4.52
C VAL A 75 -0.90 8.26 -4.83
N LEU A 76 -2.04 7.65 -4.55
CA LEU A 76 -3.34 8.29 -4.70
C LEU A 76 -3.51 9.37 -3.63
N SER A 77 -3.67 10.61 -4.05
CA SER A 77 -3.88 11.76 -3.16
C SER A 77 -5.31 11.82 -2.59
N SER A 78 -6.31 11.37 -3.36
CA SER A 78 -7.73 11.46 -3.03
C SER A 78 -8.27 10.26 -2.23
N TRP A 79 -7.43 9.27 -1.89
CA TRP A 79 -7.86 8.08 -1.16
C TRP A 79 -7.04 7.90 0.14
N PRO A 80 -7.67 7.50 1.26
CA PRO A 80 -9.12 7.27 1.43
C PRO A 80 -9.91 8.58 1.58
N PHE A 81 -9.24 9.71 1.79
CA PHE A 81 -9.77 10.94 2.37
C PHE A 81 -10.87 11.64 1.56
N THR A 82 -12.11 11.17 1.72
CA THR A 82 -13.30 11.99 1.56
C THR A 82 -13.66 12.66 2.90
N GLN A 83 -14.53 13.67 2.90
CA GLN A 83 -15.01 14.35 4.13
C GLN A 83 -15.63 13.38 5.18
N ILE A 84 -15.98 12.15 4.78
CA ILE A 84 -16.60 11.12 5.61
C ILE A 84 -15.57 10.35 6.48
N ASP A 85 -14.26 10.47 6.20
CA ASP A 85 -13.18 9.62 6.74
C ASP A 85 -12.55 10.08 8.08
N ASN A 86 -13.30 10.81 8.91
CA ASN A 86 -12.83 11.15 10.26
C ASN A 86 -12.74 9.94 11.21
N LYS A 87 -13.28 8.79 10.80
CA LYS A 87 -13.36 7.55 11.61
C LYS A 87 -12.27 6.51 11.36
N ILE A 88 -11.33 6.75 10.44
CA ILE A 88 -10.28 5.77 10.09
C ILE A 88 -9.38 5.43 11.30
N GLY A 89 -9.15 6.38 12.21
CA GLY A 89 -8.32 6.13 13.39
C GLY A 89 -6.88 5.74 13.02
N ARG A 90 -6.26 4.89 13.82
CA ARG A 90 -4.98 4.21 13.53
C ARG A 90 -5.28 2.84 12.95
N VAL A 91 -4.69 2.51 11.81
CA VAL A 91 -4.92 1.25 11.11
C VAL A 91 -3.85 0.25 11.50
N TYR A 92 -4.25 -0.92 12.00
CA TYR A 92 -3.34 -2.00 12.39
C TYR A 92 -3.04 -2.92 11.22
N ASP A 93 -4.09 -3.36 10.53
CA ASP A 93 -3.98 -4.27 9.39
C ASP A 93 -5.02 -3.95 8.32
N LEU A 94 -4.80 -4.47 7.12
CA LEU A 94 -5.65 -4.29 5.96
C LEU A 94 -5.62 -5.53 5.08
N ASP A 95 -6.70 -5.74 4.32
CA ASP A 95 -6.74 -6.80 3.31
C ASP A 95 -7.67 -6.43 2.14
N PHE A 96 -7.33 -6.93 0.96
CA PHE A 96 -8.10 -6.71 -0.26
C PHE A 96 -9.13 -7.82 -0.44
N SER A 97 -10.30 -7.49 -0.97
CA SER A 97 -11.22 -8.51 -1.45
C SER A 97 -10.62 -9.26 -2.64
N SER A 98 -10.97 -10.54 -2.80
CA SER A 98 -10.49 -11.38 -3.90
C SER A 98 -10.87 -10.86 -5.29
N ASP A 99 -11.99 -10.14 -5.40
CA ASP A 99 -12.42 -9.48 -6.63
C ASP A 99 -11.72 -8.13 -6.89
N GLY A 100 -10.94 -7.66 -5.91
CA GLY A 100 -10.17 -6.41 -5.97
C GLY A 100 -11.01 -5.15 -6.00
N LYS A 101 -12.26 -5.20 -5.51
CA LYS A 101 -13.18 -4.05 -5.45
C LYS A 101 -13.29 -3.41 -4.09
N TYR A 102 -12.91 -4.11 -3.03
CA TYR A 102 -13.02 -3.64 -1.65
C TYR A 102 -11.70 -3.79 -0.92
N ILE A 103 -11.55 -2.98 0.12
CA ILE A 103 -10.48 -3.10 1.10
C ILE A 103 -11.09 -3.05 2.50
N ALA A 104 -10.69 -4.00 3.35
CA ALA A 104 -11.00 -4.03 4.76
C ALA A 104 -9.82 -3.42 5.53
N MET A 105 -10.11 -2.59 6.53
CA MET A 105 -9.12 -1.95 7.39
C MET A 105 -9.51 -2.16 8.85
N ALA A 106 -8.63 -2.78 9.64
CA ALA A 106 -8.81 -2.94 11.07
C ALA A 106 -8.20 -1.74 11.81
N ASN A 107 -8.99 -1.04 12.62
CA ASN A 107 -8.54 0.15 13.33
C ASN A 107 -8.46 -0.02 14.86
N ASN A 108 -7.91 1.01 15.52
CA ASN A 108 -7.76 1.05 16.99
C ASN A 108 -9.06 1.12 17.77
N ASP A 109 -10.20 1.36 17.13
CA ASP A 109 -11.50 1.40 17.78
C ASP A 109 -12.14 -0.01 17.86
N GLY A 110 -11.38 -1.05 17.48
CA GLY A 110 -11.86 -2.43 17.45
C GLY A 110 -12.86 -2.69 16.32
N ARG A 111 -12.86 -1.85 15.28
CA ARG A 111 -13.79 -1.93 14.15
C ARG A 111 -13.05 -2.24 12.86
N ILE A 112 -13.76 -2.93 11.98
CA ILE A 112 -13.32 -3.17 10.60
C ILE A 112 -14.11 -2.21 9.70
N MET A 113 -13.40 -1.41 8.92
CA MET A 113 -13.98 -0.50 7.94
C MET A 113 -13.79 -1.10 6.56
N ILE A 114 -14.88 -1.25 5.80
CA ILE A 114 -14.85 -1.75 4.43
C ILE A 114 -15.10 -0.57 3.50
N HIS A 115 -14.17 -0.33 2.58
CA HIS A 115 -14.27 0.71 1.58
C HIS A 115 -14.22 0.12 0.19
N GLN A 116 -15.04 0.66 -0.70
CA GLN A 116 -14.94 0.38 -2.13
C GLN A 116 -13.72 1.11 -2.70
N LEU A 117 -12.98 0.41 -3.56
CA LEU A 117 -11.78 0.93 -4.20
C LEU A 117 -12.14 1.80 -5.40
N PRO A 118 -11.34 2.86 -5.68
CA PRO A 118 -11.55 3.69 -6.85
C PRO A 118 -11.33 2.87 -8.13
N ILE A 119 -12.16 3.14 -9.14
CA ILE A 119 -11.91 2.62 -10.48
C ILE A 119 -10.73 3.40 -11.07
N ILE A 120 -9.61 2.73 -11.21
CA ILE A 120 -8.42 3.30 -11.83
C ILE A 120 -8.47 2.98 -13.31
N TYR A 121 -8.75 3.99 -14.13
CA TYR A 121 -8.62 3.88 -15.58
C TYR A 121 -7.13 3.74 -15.92
N THR A 122 -6.79 2.64 -16.57
CA THR A 122 -5.51 2.51 -17.27
C THR A 122 -5.75 3.10 -18.66
N TYR A 123 -5.28 4.32 -18.91
CA TYR A 123 -5.24 4.82 -20.29
C TYR A 123 -4.15 4.01 -21.01
N TYR A 124 -4.55 3.30 -22.07
CA TYR A 124 -3.65 2.56 -22.96
C TYR A 124 -2.99 3.53 -23.95
#